data_AF-A0A1Q3A0C7-F1
#
_entry.id   AF-A0A1Q3A0C7-F1
#
_cell.length_a   1.000
_cell.length_b   1.000
_cell.length_c   1.000
_cell.angle_alpha   90.00
_cell.angle_beta   90.00
_cell.angle_gamma   90.00
#
_symmetry.space_group_name_H-M   'P 1'
#
loop_
_entity.id
_entity.type
_entity.pdbx_description
1 polymer ?
#
loop_
_entity_poly.entity_id
_entity_poly.type
_entity_poly.pdbx_seq_one_letter_code
_entity_poly.pdbx_strand_id
1 'polypeptide(L)'
;MAEPQGPLDVIPKVNYPPHLTFSNYLSTTQMIGQVLSEDQEYVSWKIKNMRTGGTMNDYLHSFQGRQDEAKEHGRFAVGDYYNVTKPVRSNRSWKRSTPGITKKSKSINDVPSNLRFPREIYEENLNSIPRPRELDQDEQFKLLVTNLDEEQTNRFEVFHRTALSKTQVKKIAGMVINQSVTENMRVFLQAVGKIYAGEIIELALVVREKWFVSRSVLEFNRKKKIGKRLKKYLKKLTLLVDSNHNKEEYNDSVDETASDSYYDDEEDDMKDVQEGNKLIKSDSNGQDTRLALISHYNKLVKDFNSIDVSVEKYAKSPILPEHIREAWRLHQIQTDGLPYTQWRTQGEGNGCMFR
;
A
#
# COMPACT_ATOMS: atom_id res chain seq x y z
N MET A 1 -4.36 -33.16 -12.23
CA MET A 1 -3.67 -31.91 -11.82
C MET A 1 -2.96 -32.22 -10.54
N ALA A 2 -1.65 -31.91 -10.43
CA ALA A 2 -0.93 -32.12 -9.17
C ALA A 2 -1.62 -31.31 -8.07
N GLU A 3 -1.88 -31.92 -6.91
CA GLU A 3 -2.43 -31.17 -5.78
C GLU A 3 -1.41 -30.07 -5.42
N PRO A 4 -1.85 -28.84 -5.09
CA PRO A 4 -0.94 -27.77 -4.72
C PRO A 4 -0.20 -28.16 -3.44
N GLN A 5 1.04 -28.64 -3.60
CA GLN A 5 1.94 -28.92 -2.49
C GLN A 5 2.36 -27.57 -1.90
N GLY A 6 1.75 -27.19 -0.77
CA GLY A 6 2.09 -25.98 -0.04
C GLY A 6 2.81 -26.28 1.27
N PRO A 7 3.08 -25.26 2.09
CA PRO A 7 3.84 -25.39 3.33
C PRO A 7 3.11 -26.18 4.43
N LEU A 8 1.81 -26.43 4.27
CA LEU A 8 1.00 -27.18 5.21
C LEU A 8 0.55 -28.51 4.62
N ASP A 9 0.68 -29.57 5.41
CA ASP A 9 0.27 -30.92 5.02
C ASP A 9 -1.17 -31.24 5.46
N VAL A 10 -1.80 -32.08 4.66
CA VAL A 10 -3.14 -32.63 4.88
C VAL A 10 -3.05 -33.78 5.89
N ILE A 11 -4.00 -33.87 6.81
CA ILE A 11 -4.06 -34.97 7.79
C ILE A 11 -4.76 -36.18 7.15
N PRO A 12 -4.16 -37.39 7.18
CA PRO A 12 -4.80 -38.57 6.61
C PRO A 12 -6.10 -38.92 7.36
N LYS A 13 -7.09 -39.49 6.66
CA LYS A 13 -8.33 -39.94 7.30
C LYS A 13 -8.18 -41.26 8.07
N VAL A 14 -7.12 -42.02 7.76
CA VAL A 14 -6.79 -43.31 8.38
C VAL A 14 -5.53 -43.13 9.21
N ASN A 15 -5.52 -43.70 10.43
CA ASN A 15 -4.37 -43.64 11.34
C ASN A 15 -3.84 -42.20 11.58
N TYR A 16 -4.75 -41.25 11.80
CA TYR A 16 -4.42 -39.86 12.12
C TYR A 16 -3.85 -39.58 13.53
N PRO A 17 -4.00 -40.41 14.58
CA PRO A 17 -3.52 -40.06 15.92
C PRO A 17 -2.04 -39.67 16.03
N PRO A 18 -1.08 -40.31 15.32
CA PRO A 18 0.32 -39.89 15.34
C PRO A 18 0.56 -38.47 14.79
N HIS A 19 -0.34 -37.97 13.95
CA HIS A 19 -0.25 -36.63 13.38
C HIS A 19 -0.80 -35.55 14.32
N LEU A 20 -1.66 -35.92 15.28
CA LEU A 20 -2.33 -35.02 16.21
C LEU A 20 -1.68 -35.06 17.60
N THR A 21 -0.43 -34.62 17.68
CA THR A 21 0.34 -34.51 18.93
C THR A 21 0.57 -33.04 19.28
N PHE A 22 0.84 -32.72 20.55
CA PHE A 22 1.25 -31.38 20.96
C PHE A 22 2.44 -30.81 20.16
N SER A 23 3.45 -31.64 19.88
CA SER A 23 4.63 -31.23 19.09
C SER A 23 4.23 -30.80 17.67
N ASN A 24 3.38 -31.59 17.00
CA ASN A 24 2.89 -31.26 15.66
C ASN A 24 1.95 -30.04 15.65
N TYR A 25 1.17 -29.85 16.73
CA TYR A 25 0.36 -28.65 16.92
C TYR A 25 1.23 -27.38 16.93
N LEU A 26 2.29 -27.40 17.74
CA LEU A 26 3.19 -26.25 17.90
C LEU A 26 3.92 -25.94 16.58
N SER A 27 4.47 -26.97 15.93
CA SER A 27 5.20 -26.81 14.66
C SER A 27 4.29 -26.26 13.55
N THR A 28 3.08 -26.80 13.40
CA THR A 28 2.12 -26.35 12.39
C THR A 28 1.66 -24.91 12.68
N THR A 29 1.41 -24.58 13.94
CA THR A 29 0.98 -23.24 14.36
C THR A 29 2.08 -22.18 14.14
N GLN A 30 3.34 -22.56 14.36
CA GLN A 30 4.51 -21.75 14.06
C GLN A 30 4.67 -21.56 12.55
N MET A 31 4.54 -22.62 11.76
CA MET A 31 4.57 -22.56 10.28
C MET A 31 3.50 -21.62 9.72
N ILE A 32 2.24 -21.75 10.18
CA ILE A 32 1.16 -20.82 9.79
C ILE A 32 1.54 -19.37 10.16
N GLY A 33 2.13 -19.18 11.34
CA GLY A 33 2.59 -17.86 11.80
C GLY A 33 3.66 -17.27 10.90
N GLN A 34 4.67 -18.06 10.55
CA GLN A 34 5.77 -17.64 9.68
C GLN A 34 5.28 -17.23 8.30
N VAL A 35 4.48 -18.09 7.63
CA VAL A 35 3.94 -17.79 6.29
C VAL A 35 3.10 -16.50 6.31
N LEU A 36 2.26 -16.32 7.33
CA LEU A 36 1.46 -15.09 7.47
C LEU A 36 2.32 -13.86 7.78
N SER A 37 3.46 -14.01 8.46
CA SER A 37 4.39 -12.91 8.72
C SER A 37 5.07 -12.48 7.42
N GLU A 38 5.58 -13.43 6.64
CA GLU A 38 6.22 -13.19 5.35
C GLU A 38 5.26 -12.48 4.39
N ASP A 39 4.01 -12.98 4.28
CA ASP A 39 2.99 -12.35 3.43
C ASP A 39 2.61 -10.93 3.94
N GLN A 40 2.53 -10.73 5.26
CA GLN A 40 2.25 -9.42 5.84
C GLN A 40 3.37 -8.43 5.53
N GLU A 41 4.62 -8.84 5.65
CA GLU A 41 5.79 -8.01 5.31
C GLU A 41 5.76 -7.62 3.83
N TYR A 42 5.52 -8.58 2.95
CA TYR A 42 5.39 -8.34 1.51
C TYR A 42 4.28 -7.32 1.18
N VAL A 43 3.06 -7.53 1.72
CA VAL A 43 1.93 -6.62 1.49
C VAL A 43 2.21 -5.23 2.05
N SER A 44 2.77 -5.16 3.26
CA SER A 44 3.11 -3.89 3.91
C SER A 44 4.16 -3.13 3.11
N TRP A 45 5.16 -3.83 2.59
CA TRP A 45 6.18 -3.28 1.71
C TRP A 45 5.58 -2.74 0.41
N LYS A 46 4.69 -3.48 -0.26
CA LYS A 46 3.99 -3.01 -1.47
C LYS A 46 3.14 -1.77 -1.21
N ILE A 47 2.37 -1.74 -0.12
CA ILE A 47 1.58 -0.56 0.27
C ILE A 47 2.50 0.63 0.56
N LYS A 48 3.60 0.41 1.29
CA LYS A 48 4.56 1.46 1.61
C LYS A 48 5.18 2.03 0.35
N ASN A 49 5.62 1.20 -0.59
CA ASN A 49 6.18 1.64 -1.86
C ASN A 49 5.19 2.49 -2.66
N MET A 50 3.92 2.09 -2.72
CA MET A 50 2.87 2.88 -3.37
C MET A 50 2.64 4.25 -2.71
N ARG A 51 2.86 4.36 -1.39
CA ARG A 51 2.70 5.63 -0.65
C ARG A 51 3.92 6.53 -0.76
N THR A 52 5.13 5.96 -0.72
CA THR A 52 6.38 6.73 -0.56
C THR A 52 7.22 6.82 -1.84
N GLY A 53 6.78 6.23 -2.95
CA GLY A 53 7.51 6.24 -4.22
C GLY A 53 8.84 5.48 -4.19
N GLY A 54 9.00 4.53 -3.27
CA GLY A 54 10.17 3.64 -3.16
C GLY A 54 11.45 4.27 -2.58
N THR A 55 11.78 5.52 -2.91
CA THR A 55 13.08 6.16 -2.57
C THR A 55 13.15 6.81 -1.19
N MET A 56 12.00 6.99 -0.51
CA MET A 56 11.95 7.65 0.81
C MET A 56 12.73 6.90 1.91
N ASN A 57 12.87 5.57 1.80
CA ASN A 57 13.61 4.79 2.80
C ASN A 57 15.11 5.14 2.79
N ASP A 58 15.70 5.35 1.61
CA ASP A 58 17.11 5.72 1.49
C ASP A 58 17.39 7.07 2.16
N TYR A 59 16.46 8.03 2.02
CA TYR A 59 16.52 9.31 2.71
C TYR A 59 16.34 9.16 4.23
N LEU A 60 15.36 8.37 4.68
CA LEU A 60 15.05 8.17 6.11
C LEU A 60 16.19 7.46 6.86
N HIS A 61 16.79 6.42 6.28
CA HIS A 61 17.91 5.71 6.91
C HIS A 61 19.14 6.62 7.06
N SER A 62 19.45 7.42 6.03
CA SER A 62 20.54 8.42 6.12
C SER A 62 20.29 9.50 7.19
N PHE A 63 19.02 9.81 7.46
CA PHE A 63 18.64 10.77 8.49
C PHE A 63 18.72 10.15 9.89
N GLN A 64 18.23 8.92 10.07
CA GLN A 64 18.28 8.20 11.34
C GLN A 64 19.73 7.89 11.75
N GLY A 65 20.57 7.41 10.83
CA GLY A 65 21.99 7.16 11.11
C GLY A 65 22.71 8.43 11.61
N ARG A 66 22.45 9.58 10.97
CA ARG A 66 22.99 10.87 11.43
C ARG A 66 22.48 11.30 12.81
N GLN A 67 21.26 10.92 13.19
CA GLN A 67 20.75 11.18 14.54
C GLN A 67 21.40 10.30 15.61
N ASP A 68 21.68 9.04 15.27
CA ASP A 68 22.33 8.11 16.18
C ASP A 68 23.82 8.45 16.36
N GLU A 69 24.50 8.86 15.29
CA GLU A 69 25.86 9.44 15.35
C GLU A 69 25.90 10.73 16.19
N ALA A 70 24.87 11.60 16.07
CA ALA A 70 24.79 12.80 16.88
C ALA A 70 24.65 12.48 18.37
N LYS A 71 23.84 11.47 18.73
CA LYS A 71 23.69 10.97 20.11
C LYS A 71 25.01 10.41 20.65
N GLU A 72 25.76 9.64 19.86
CA GLU A 72 27.03 9.05 20.27
C GLU A 72 28.14 10.10 20.48
N HIS A 73 28.18 11.15 19.65
CA HIS A 73 29.17 12.22 19.74
C HIS A 73 28.82 13.34 20.73
N GLY A 74 27.79 13.16 21.56
CA GLY A 74 27.37 14.16 22.56
C GLY A 74 26.93 15.49 21.94
N ARG A 75 26.53 15.49 20.65
CA ARG A 75 25.92 16.66 20.00
C ARG A 75 24.41 16.51 20.14
N PHE A 76 23.75 17.59 20.57
CA PHE A 76 22.33 17.61 20.95
C PHE A 76 21.44 16.84 19.96
N ALA A 77 20.96 15.68 20.41
CA ALA A 77 19.89 14.96 19.75
C ALA A 77 18.57 15.69 20.01
N VAL A 78 17.68 15.73 19.02
CA VAL A 78 16.42 16.49 19.03
C VAL A 78 15.39 15.97 20.08
N GLY A 79 15.73 14.95 20.86
CA GLY A 79 14.85 14.27 21.82
C GLY A 79 14.74 14.85 23.24
N ASP A 80 15.63 15.75 23.67
CA ASP A 80 15.74 16.15 25.09
C ASP A 80 14.80 17.29 25.54
N TYR A 81 13.76 17.61 24.77
CA TYR A 81 12.89 18.76 25.06
C TYR A 81 11.86 18.54 26.20
N TYR A 82 11.67 17.32 26.71
CA TYR A 82 10.55 17.02 27.62
C TYR A 82 10.93 16.76 29.09
N ASN A 83 12.22 16.70 29.46
CA ASN A 83 12.62 16.23 30.80
C ASN A 83 13.52 17.21 31.58
N VAL A 84 13.14 18.48 31.68
CA VAL A 84 13.74 19.38 32.69
C VAL A 84 12.67 20.12 33.49
N THR A 85 12.00 19.41 34.40
CA THR A 85 11.38 20.04 35.58
C THR A 85 12.36 19.95 36.75
N LYS A 86 13.11 21.03 37.00
CA LYS A 86 13.72 21.30 38.33
C LYS A 86 13.43 22.74 38.75
N PRO A 87 12.92 22.97 39.97
CA PRO A 87 12.49 24.29 40.41
C PRO A 87 13.72 25.10 40.87
N VAL A 88 13.94 26.26 40.25
CA VAL A 88 14.94 27.23 40.73
C VAL A 88 14.33 27.98 41.91
N ARG A 89 14.87 27.75 43.11
CA ARG A 89 14.54 28.50 44.33
C ARG A 89 14.86 29.98 44.14
N SER A 90 13.88 30.81 44.49
CA SER A 90 13.96 32.26 44.59
C SER A 90 15.02 32.70 45.60
N ASN A 91 15.83 33.68 45.23
CA ASN A 91 16.24 34.74 46.15
C ASN A 91 16.92 35.89 45.38
N ARG A 92 16.20 37.01 45.21
CA ARG A 92 16.71 38.38 45.42
C ARG A 92 15.63 39.44 45.17
N SER A 93 15.22 40.05 46.28
CA SER A 93 14.92 41.46 46.54
C SER A 93 14.41 42.34 45.39
N TRP A 94 13.15 42.73 45.51
CA TRP A 94 12.55 43.85 44.77
C TRP A 94 13.17 45.19 45.23
N LYS A 95 13.88 45.87 44.32
CA LYS A 95 14.05 47.33 44.38
C LYS A 95 13.50 47.95 43.10
N ARG A 96 12.61 48.92 43.32
CA ARG A 96 11.87 49.67 42.29
C ARG A 96 12.66 50.94 42.00
N SER A 97 13.23 51.05 40.80
CA SER A 97 13.74 52.31 40.25
C SER A 97 13.74 52.23 38.73
N THR A 98 12.81 52.93 38.09
CA THR A 98 12.81 53.27 36.66
C THR A 98 13.99 54.20 36.39
N PRO A 99 14.85 53.94 35.39
CA PRO A 99 14.74 54.71 34.14
C PRO A 99 15.28 54.02 32.86
N GLY A 100 14.80 54.45 31.70
CA GLY A 100 15.52 54.31 30.42
C GLY A 100 14.90 53.34 29.42
N ILE A 101 14.20 53.90 28.44
CA ILE A 101 13.95 53.24 27.15
C ILE A 101 15.31 53.04 26.48
N THR A 102 15.93 51.87 26.64
CA THR A 102 16.89 51.28 25.70
C THR A 102 17.10 49.81 26.05
N LYS A 103 16.32 48.94 25.41
CA LYS A 103 16.70 47.60 24.96
C LYS A 103 15.43 47.02 24.40
N LYS A 104 15.40 46.80 23.08
CA LYS A 104 14.38 45.96 22.45
C LYS A 104 14.28 44.71 23.32
N SER A 105 13.18 44.55 24.05
CA SER A 105 12.84 43.28 24.67
C SER A 105 13.01 42.25 23.57
N LYS A 106 13.89 41.25 23.76
CA LYS A 106 13.96 40.11 22.86
C LYS A 106 12.53 39.72 22.59
N SER A 107 12.11 39.83 21.34
CA SER A 107 10.73 39.58 21.01
C SER A 107 10.46 38.16 21.50
N ILE A 108 9.30 37.90 22.09
CA ILE A 108 8.98 36.57 22.63
C ILE A 108 9.04 35.48 21.53
N ASN A 109 9.16 35.90 20.27
CA ASN A 109 9.30 35.13 19.05
C ASN A 109 10.69 35.23 18.37
N ASP A 110 11.74 35.71 19.04
CA ASP A 110 13.10 35.70 18.47
C ASP A 110 13.63 34.25 18.43
N VAL A 111 13.73 33.68 17.23
CA VAL A 111 14.36 32.38 17.01
C VAL A 111 15.84 32.46 17.41
N PRO A 112 16.36 31.53 18.23
CA PRO A 112 17.77 31.50 18.58
C PRO A 112 18.65 31.46 17.33
N SER A 113 19.68 32.30 17.25
CA SER A 113 20.55 32.43 16.07
C SER A 113 21.36 31.16 15.71
N ASN A 114 21.33 30.16 16.59
CA ASN A 114 21.99 28.87 16.50
C ASN A 114 20.99 27.71 16.30
N LEU A 115 19.71 28.01 16.06
CA LEU A 115 18.72 27.00 15.68
C LEU A 115 18.84 26.73 14.18
N ARG A 116 19.22 25.50 13.80
CA ARG A 116 19.11 25.05 12.41
C ARG A 116 17.83 24.27 12.23
N PHE A 117 17.00 24.68 11.28
CA PHE A 117 15.78 23.95 10.97
C PHE A 117 16.10 22.71 10.11
N PRO A 118 15.35 21.61 10.23
CA PRO A 118 15.52 20.42 9.37
C PRO A 118 15.52 20.74 7.87
N ARG A 119 14.76 21.78 7.47
CA ARG A 119 14.74 22.29 6.10
C ARG A 119 16.07 22.90 5.64
N GLU A 120 16.74 23.66 6.51
CA GLU A 120 18.03 24.29 6.18
C GLU A 120 19.14 23.24 6.01
N ILE A 121 19.10 22.17 6.82
CA ILE A 121 20.00 21.02 6.69
C ILE A 121 19.71 20.27 5.39
N TYR A 122 18.43 20.11 5.02
CA TYR A 122 18.04 19.52 3.74
C TYR A 122 18.57 20.34 2.56
N GLU A 123 18.35 21.66 2.56
CA GLU A 123 18.77 22.56 1.50
C GLU A 123 20.30 22.66 1.38
N GLU A 124 21.04 22.69 2.50
CA GLU A 124 22.51 22.68 2.50
C GLU A 124 23.07 21.37 1.93
N ASN A 125 22.51 20.22 2.32
CA ASN A 125 22.88 18.93 1.73
C ASN A 125 22.55 18.89 0.23
N LEU A 126 21.38 19.38 -0.17
CA LEU A 126 20.97 19.44 -1.57
C LEU A 126 21.94 20.30 -2.41
N ASN A 127 22.41 21.41 -1.84
CA ASN A 127 23.37 22.30 -2.49
C ASN A 127 24.79 21.73 -2.53
N SER A 128 25.15 20.85 -1.58
CA SER A 128 26.48 20.21 -1.52
C SER A 128 26.65 19.05 -2.51
N ILE A 129 25.53 18.48 -2.99
CA ILE A 129 25.55 17.45 -4.01
C ILE A 129 26.01 18.11 -5.32
N PRO A 130 27.10 17.62 -5.97
CA PRO A 130 27.50 18.13 -7.27
C PRO A 130 26.33 17.94 -8.24
N ARG A 131 25.75 19.04 -8.71
CA ARG A 131 24.65 18.98 -9.67
C ARG A 131 25.20 18.28 -10.91
N PRO A 132 24.66 17.12 -11.31
CA PRO A 132 25.06 16.52 -12.57
C PRO A 132 24.84 17.55 -13.67
N ARG A 133 25.76 17.59 -14.65
CA ARG A 133 25.60 18.43 -15.83
C ARG A 133 24.19 18.22 -16.39
N GLU A 134 23.44 19.31 -16.53
CA GLU A 134 22.16 19.26 -17.24
C GLU A 134 22.44 18.84 -18.68
N LEU A 135 22.01 17.63 -19.02
CA LEU A 135 22.13 17.09 -20.37
C LEU A 135 21.16 17.82 -21.28
N ASP A 136 21.58 18.08 -22.51
CA ASP A 136 20.67 18.62 -23.54
C ASP A 136 19.55 17.62 -23.86
N GLN A 137 18.42 18.07 -24.41
CA GLN A 137 17.28 17.19 -24.73
C GLN A 137 17.70 16.03 -25.63
N ASP A 138 18.57 16.30 -26.61
CA ASP A 138 19.10 15.27 -27.51
C ASP A 138 20.02 14.28 -26.79
N GLU A 139 20.84 14.76 -25.84
CA GLU A 139 21.69 13.90 -25.01
C GLU A 139 20.84 13.02 -24.07
N GLN A 140 19.78 13.59 -23.46
CA GLN A 140 18.82 12.86 -22.63
C GLN A 140 18.08 11.78 -23.43
N PHE A 141 17.60 12.14 -24.62
CA PHE A 141 16.89 11.22 -25.51
C PHE A 141 17.80 10.08 -25.97
N LYS A 142 19.03 10.40 -26.37
CA LYS A 142 20.02 9.39 -26.77
C LYS A 142 20.34 8.44 -25.61
N LEU A 143 20.52 8.98 -24.41
CA LEU A 143 20.78 8.17 -23.21
C LEU A 143 19.60 7.26 -22.89
N LEU A 144 18.36 7.75 -23.01
CA LEU A 144 17.16 6.93 -22.83
C LEU A 144 17.14 5.76 -23.81
N VAL A 145 17.20 6.04 -25.12
CA VAL A 145 17.10 5.03 -26.18
C VAL A 145 18.21 3.98 -26.10
N THR A 146 19.42 4.38 -25.69
CA THR A 146 20.57 3.46 -25.56
C THR A 146 20.41 2.47 -24.40
N ASN A 147 19.61 2.80 -23.39
CA ASN A 147 19.43 2.00 -22.17
C ASN A 147 18.06 1.28 -22.11
N LEU A 148 17.28 1.27 -23.20
CA LEU A 148 16.02 0.52 -23.24
C LEU A 148 16.28 -0.97 -23.47
N ASP A 149 15.52 -1.82 -22.78
CA ASP A 149 15.45 -3.24 -23.10
C ASP A 149 14.78 -3.46 -24.47
N GLU A 150 14.91 -4.65 -25.06
CA GLU A 150 14.33 -4.97 -26.37
C GLU A 150 12.80 -4.75 -26.41
N GLU A 151 12.09 -5.21 -25.38
CA GLU A 151 10.63 -5.04 -25.27
C GLU A 151 10.24 -3.56 -25.08
N GLN A 152 11.04 -2.81 -24.31
CA GLN A 152 10.82 -1.38 -24.11
C GLN A 152 11.06 -0.59 -25.40
N THR A 153 12.09 -0.94 -26.16
CA THR A 153 12.42 -0.37 -27.46
C THR A 153 11.27 -0.57 -28.44
N ASN A 154 10.74 -1.79 -28.55
CA ASN A 154 9.60 -2.07 -29.43
C ASN A 154 8.37 -1.21 -29.05
N ARG A 155 8.02 -1.15 -27.75
CA ARG A 155 6.90 -0.30 -27.28
C ARG A 155 7.14 1.19 -27.60
N PHE A 156 8.36 1.67 -27.37
CA PHE A 156 8.75 3.05 -27.65
C PHE A 156 8.62 3.36 -29.15
N GLU A 157 9.13 2.50 -30.02
CA GLU A 157 9.05 2.69 -31.47
C GLU A 157 7.61 2.69 -31.98
N VAL A 158 6.76 1.78 -31.48
CA VAL A 158 5.33 1.75 -31.80
C VAL A 158 4.68 3.06 -31.36
N PHE A 159 4.87 3.49 -30.11
CA PHE A 159 4.34 4.76 -29.62
C PHE A 159 4.84 5.96 -30.45
N HIS A 160 6.13 6.01 -30.77
CA HIS A 160 6.74 7.10 -31.52
C HIS A 160 6.11 7.24 -32.92
N ARG A 161 5.91 6.12 -33.63
CA ARG A 161 5.31 6.11 -34.99
C ARG A 161 3.80 6.29 -34.99
N THR A 162 3.10 5.99 -33.89
CA THR A 162 1.64 6.13 -33.84
C THR A 162 1.18 7.58 -33.90
N ALA A 163 0.14 7.83 -34.71
CA ALA A 163 -0.51 9.13 -34.83
C ALA A 163 -2.01 8.93 -35.12
N LEU A 164 -2.82 9.91 -34.72
CA LEU A 164 -4.25 9.92 -35.00
C LEU A 164 -4.52 10.07 -36.51
N SER A 165 -5.61 9.49 -37.02
CA SER A 165 -5.93 9.55 -38.46
C SER A 165 -6.17 10.98 -38.93
N LYS A 166 -5.43 11.38 -39.98
CA LYS A 166 -5.50 12.74 -40.57
C LYS A 166 -6.93 13.08 -41.01
N THR A 167 -7.61 12.14 -41.65
CA THR A 167 -8.96 12.31 -42.20
C THR A 167 -10.00 12.44 -41.09
N GLN A 168 -9.89 11.62 -40.04
CA GLN A 168 -10.85 11.64 -38.93
C GLN A 168 -10.72 12.93 -38.11
N VAL A 169 -9.49 13.39 -37.83
CA VAL A 169 -9.27 14.65 -37.10
C VAL A 169 -9.85 15.85 -37.86
N LYS A 170 -9.62 15.94 -39.18
CA LYS A 170 -10.23 17.01 -39.99
C LYS A 170 -11.76 16.94 -39.98
N LYS A 171 -12.34 15.74 -40.06
CA LYS A 171 -13.80 15.54 -40.02
C LYS A 171 -14.40 15.99 -38.70
N ILE A 172 -13.83 15.58 -37.57
CA ILE A 172 -14.32 15.95 -36.23
C ILE A 172 -14.17 17.45 -36.00
N ALA A 173 -13.00 18.02 -36.29
CA ALA A 173 -12.75 19.43 -36.08
C ALA A 173 -13.65 20.31 -36.97
N GLY A 174 -13.86 19.91 -38.23
CA GLY A 174 -14.80 20.59 -39.14
C GLY A 174 -16.25 20.50 -38.69
N MET A 175 -16.66 19.38 -38.10
CA MET A 175 -18.02 19.21 -37.53
C MET A 175 -18.26 20.11 -36.30
N VAL A 176 -17.24 20.37 -35.49
CA VAL A 176 -17.36 21.22 -34.29
C VAL A 176 -17.33 22.71 -34.65
N ILE A 177 -16.42 23.11 -35.54
CA ILE A 177 -16.20 24.53 -35.90
C ILE A 177 -17.15 24.96 -37.04
N ASN A 178 -17.75 24.01 -37.77
CA ASN A 178 -18.50 24.23 -39.01
C ASN A 178 -17.68 24.96 -40.08
N GLN A 179 -16.35 24.83 -40.06
CA GLN A 179 -15.42 25.44 -41.01
C GLN A 179 -14.30 24.45 -41.38
N SER A 180 -13.64 24.70 -42.52
CA SER A 180 -12.48 23.90 -42.93
C SER A 180 -11.26 24.19 -42.05
N VAL A 181 -10.58 23.14 -41.58
CA VAL A 181 -9.40 23.25 -40.71
C VAL A 181 -8.10 23.21 -41.52
N THR A 182 -7.19 24.15 -41.25
CA THR A 182 -5.86 24.23 -41.87
C THR A 182 -4.97 23.05 -41.48
N GLU A 183 -3.94 22.80 -42.28
CA GLU A 183 -3.01 21.69 -42.04
C GLU A 183 -2.26 21.82 -40.70
N ASN A 184 -1.78 23.02 -40.37
CA ASN A 184 -1.10 23.31 -39.11
C ASN A 184 -2.01 23.05 -37.91
N MET A 185 -3.27 23.47 -37.99
CA MET A 185 -4.25 23.23 -36.93
C MET A 185 -4.58 21.73 -36.79
N ARG A 186 -4.64 20.98 -37.90
CA ARG A 186 -4.80 19.52 -37.83
C ARG A 186 -3.62 18.86 -37.10
N VAL A 187 -2.38 19.24 -37.43
CA VAL A 187 -1.18 18.70 -36.76
C VAL A 187 -1.22 19.00 -35.26
N PHE A 188 -1.58 20.23 -34.90
CA PHE A 188 -1.75 20.63 -33.50
C PHE A 188 -2.82 19.78 -32.78
N LEU A 189 -4.00 19.61 -33.38
CA LEU A 189 -5.07 18.76 -32.81
C LEU A 189 -4.67 17.29 -32.71
N GLN A 190 -3.89 16.77 -33.67
CA GLN A 190 -3.33 15.41 -33.59
C GLN A 190 -2.36 15.26 -32.41
N ALA A 191 -1.51 16.26 -32.16
CA ALA A 191 -0.58 16.27 -31.04
C ALA A 191 -1.33 16.32 -29.70
N VAL A 192 -2.28 17.25 -29.55
CA VAL A 192 -3.10 17.37 -28.33
C VAL A 192 -3.90 16.10 -28.07
N GLY A 193 -4.52 15.51 -29.10
CA GLY A 193 -5.26 14.26 -28.97
C GLY A 193 -4.37 13.07 -28.57
N LYS A 194 -3.12 13.03 -29.05
CA LYS A 194 -2.14 11.99 -28.65
C LYS A 194 -1.71 12.17 -27.19
N ILE A 195 -1.43 13.41 -26.77
CA ILE A 195 -1.09 13.73 -25.37
C ILE A 195 -2.23 13.31 -24.45
N TYR A 196 -3.46 13.70 -24.77
CA TYR A 196 -4.65 13.35 -23.99
C TYR A 196 -4.84 11.83 -23.87
N ALA A 197 -4.70 11.08 -24.97
CA ALA A 197 -4.78 9.62 -24.91
C ALA A 197 -3.65 9.01 -24.04
N GLY A 198 -2.44 9.57 -24.13
CA GLY A 198 -1.29 9.19 -23.30
C GLY A 198 -1.58 9.36 -21.81
N GLU A 199 -2.05 10.55 -21.40
CA GLU A 199 -2.40 10.86 -20.00
C GLU A 199 -3.42 9.85 -19.44
N ILE A 200 -4.47 9.53 -20.20
CA ILE A 200 -5.50 8.58 -19.78
C ILE A 200 -4.92 7.16 -19.64
N ILE A 201 -4.08 6.72 -20.58
CA ILE A 201 -3.45 5.39 -20.54
C ILE A 201 -2.48 5.28 -19.37
N GLU A 202 -1.67 6.30 -19.12
CA GLU A 202 -0.75 6.36 -17.99
C GLU A 202 -1.51 6.30 -16.66
N LEU A 203 -2.58 7.08 -16.51
CA LEU A 203 -3.45 7.00 -15.34
C LEU A 203 -4.10 5.62 -15.19
N ALA A 204 -4.49 4.96 -16.28
CA ALA A 204 -5.05 3.61 -16.24
C ALA A 204 -4.02 2.58 -15.76
N LEU A 205 -2.75 2.73 -16.13
CA LEU A 205 -1.65 1.89 -15.63
C LEU A 205 -1.47 2.07 -14.11
N VAL A 206 -1.53 3.32 -13.62
CA VAL A 206 -1.47 3.63 -12.18
C VAL A 206 -2.66 3.05 -11.41
N VAL A 207 -3.88 3.16 -11.96
CA VAL A 207 -5.10 2.56 -11.37
C VAL A 207 -4.95 1.05 -11.28
N ARG A 208 -4.51 0.40 -12.36
CA ARG A 208 -4.28 -1.04 -12.41
C ARG A 208 -3.29 -1.49 -11.33
N GLU A 209 -2.17 -0.79 -11.17
CA GLU A 209 -1.19 -1.11 -10.13
C GLU A 209 -1.78 -0.98 -8.71
N LYS A 210 -2.53 0.11 -8.45
CA LYS A 210 -3.25 0.29 -7.17
C LYS A 210 -4.24 -0.84 -6.91
N TRP A 211 -4.93 -1.31 -7.94
CA TRP A 211 -5.89 -2.41 -7.82
C TRP A 211 -5.21 -3.74 -7.51
N PHE A 212 -4.05 -4.02 -8.10
CA PHE A 212 -3.30 -5.23 -7.75
C PHE A 212 -2.79 -5.22 -6.31
N VAL A 213 -2.27 -4.08 -5.85
CA VAL A 213 -1.88 -3.93 -4.44
C VAL A 213 -3.12 -4.09 -3.55
N SER A 214 -4.25 -3.52 -3.92
CA SER A 214 -5.50 -3.71 -3.16
C SER A 214 -5.93 -5.18 -3.14
N ARG A 215 -5.80 -5.90 -4.26
CA ARG A 215 -6.11 -7.32 -4.35
C ARG A 215 -5.19 -8.16 -3.46
N SER A 216 -3.88 -7.86 -3.39
CA SER A 216 -2.97 -8.59 -2.50
C SER A 216 -3.35 -8.42 -1.03
N VAL A 217 -3.80 -7.23 -0.62
CA VAL A 217 -4.34 -7.02 0.74
C VAL A 217 -5.55 -7.92 1.01
N LEU A 218 -6.47 -8.02 0.05
CA LEU A 218 -7.67 -8.86 0.18
C LEU A 218 -7.34 -10.35 0.28
N GLU A 219 -6.46 -10.85 -0.59
CA GLU A 219 -6.00 -12.25 -0.54
C GLU A 219 -5.27 -12.55 0.77
N PHE A 220 -4.41 -11.64 1.23
CA PHE A 220 -3.75 -11.78 2.52
C PHE A 220 -4.74 -11.84 3.69
N ASN A 221 -5.74 -10.94 3.70
CA ASN A 221 -6.79 -10.96 4.73
C ASN A 221 -7.58 -12.27 4.71
N ARG A 222 -7.88 -12.81 3.52
CA ARG A 222 -8.52 -14.12 3.34
C ARG A 222 -7.65 -15.24 3.91
N LYS A 223 -6.36 -15.28 3.54
CA LYS A 223 -5.39 -16.25 4.05
C LYS A 223 -5.22 -16.16 5.57
N LYS A 224 -5.22 -14.95 6.14
CA LYS A 224 -5.19 -14.70 7.58
C LYS A 224 -6.44 -15.23 8.30
N LYS A 225 -7.62 -15.05 7.72
CA LYS A 225 -8.87 -15.64 8.23
C LYS A 225 -8.78 -17.17 8.24
N ILE A 226 -8.35 -17.78 7.13
CA ILE A 226 -8.17 -19.24 7.01
C ILE A 226 -7.13 -19.74 8.03
N GLY A 227 -6.00 -19.05 8.19
CA GLY A 227 -4.96 -19.42 9.16
C GLY A 227 -5.47 -19.43 10.61
N LYS A 228 -6.34 -18.49 10.99
CA LYS A 228 -7.01 -18.51 12.31
C LYS A 228 -7.93 -19.73 12.46
N ARG A 229 -8.73 -20.03 11.42
CA ARG A 229 -9.60 -21.21 11.40
C ARG A 229 -8.76 -22.49 11.53
N LEU A 230 -7.69 -22.63 10.75
CA LEU A 230 -6.78 -23.78 10.79
C LEU A 230 -6.23 -24.04 12.19
N LYS A 231 -5.69 -23.00 12.87
CA LYS A 231 -5.20 -23.12 14.25
C LYS A 231 -6.29 -23.62 15.19
N LYS A 232 -7.51 -23.09 15.05
CA LYS A 232 -8.68 -23.47 15.84
C LYS A 232 -9.09 -24.94 15.64
N TYR A 233 -9.25 -25.37 14.38
CA TYR A 233 -9.58 -26.77 14.06
C TYR A 233 -8.48 -27.73 14.52
N LEU A 234 -7.22 -27.35 14.34
CA LEU A 234 -6.09 -28.16 14.78
C LEU A 234 -6.07 -28.30 16.31
N LYS A 235 -6.28 -27.21 17.06
CA LYS A 235 -6.38 -27.22 18.53
C LYS A 235 -7.53 -28.10 19.01
N LYS A 236 -8.72 -27.97 18.42
CA LYS A 236 -9.87 -28.83 18.76
C LYS A 236 -9.56 -30.30 18.49
N LEU A 237 -8.95 -30.62 17.34
CA LEU A 237 -8.58 -31.98 16.96
C LEU A 237 -7.53 -32.59 17.88
N THR A 238 -6.50 -31.83 18.25
CA THR A 238 -5.45 -32.31 19.14
C THR A 238 -5.99 -32.55 20.54
N LEU A 239 -6.83 -31.66 21.08
CA LEU A 239 -7.49 -31.85 22.38
C LEU A 239 -8.43 -33.07 22.43
N LEU A 240 -9.02 -33.48 21.30
CA LEU A 240 -9.89 -34.65 21.24
C LEU A 240 -9.13 -35.99 21.17
N VAL A 241 -7.87 -35.96 20.74
CA VAL A 241 -7.07 -37.15 20.39
C VAL A 241 -5.87 -37.34 21.34
N ASP A 242 -5.14 -36.28 21.64
CA ASP A 242 -3.99 -36.30 22.54
C ASP A 242 -4.50 -36.33 23.99
N SER A 243 -4.44 -37.50 24.61
CA SER A 243 -4.82 -37.72 26.01
C SER A 243 -3.64 -37.58 26.98
N ASN A 244 -2.42 -37.37 26.46
CA ASN A 244 -1.19 -37.45 27.24
C ASN A 244 -0.78 -36.09 27.84
N HIS A 245 -1.17 -34.97 27.21
CA HIS A 245 -0.81 -33.62 27.66
C HIS A 245 -1.97 -32.97 28.44
N ASN A 246 -1.63 -32.16 29.45
CA ASN A 246 -2.62 -31.42 30.21
C ASN A 246 -3.20 -30.28 29.36
N LYS A 247 -4.51 -30.03 29.47
CA LYS A 247 -5.18 -28.92 28.75
C LYS A 247 -4.55 -27.55 29.02
N GLU A 248 -3.93 -27.38 30.19
CA GLU A 248 -3.22 -26.15 30.59
C GLU A 248 -1.95 -25.88 29.76
N GLU A 249 -1.38 -26.89 29.10
CA GLU A 249 -0.21 -26.76 28.22
C GLU A 249 -0.57 -26.12 26.87
N TYR A 250 -1.86 -26.15 26.49
CA TYR A 250 -2.43 -25.48 25.32
C TYR A 250 -2.98 -24.09 25.66
N ASN A 251 -2.37 -23.39 26.63
CA ASN A 251 -2.73 -22.03 27.02
C ASN A 251 -2.20 -20.99 26.01
N ASP A 252 -2.67 -21.10 24.77
CA ASP A 252 -2.52 -20.06 23.77
C ASP A 252 -3.82 -19.23 23.65
N SER A 253 -3.75 -18.13 22.90
CA SER A 253 -4.88 -17.22 22.69
C SER A 253 -5.96 -17.76 21.76
N VAL A 254 -5.86 -19.01 21.31
CA VAL A 254 -6.81 -19.61 20.35
C VAL A 254 -7.97 -20.22 21.13
N ASP A 255 -9.16 -19.64 21.03
CA ASP A 255 -10.38 -20.27 21.54
C ASP A 255 -10.86 -21.33 20.55
N GLU A 256 -10.77 -22.60 20.95
CA GLU A 256 -11.17 -23.75 20.13
C GLU A 256 -12.68 -23.85 19.90
N THR A 257 -13.52 -23.14 20.67
CA THR A 257 -14.99 -23.22 20.61
C THR A 257 -15.66 -21.99 19.98
N ALA A 258 -14.91 -20.91 19.79
CA ALA A 258 -15.40 -19.68 19.19
C ALA A 258 -15.98 -19.90 17.79
N SER A 259 -17.10 -19.22 17.51
CA SER A 259 -17.74 -19.25 16.18
C SER A 259 -16.96 -18.38 15.21
N ASP A 260 -16.74 -18.87 13.99
CA ASP A 260 -16.20 -18.06 12.90
C ASP A 260 -17.28 -17.14 12.33
N SER A 261 -16.87 -15.93 11.96
CA SER A 261 -17.69 -14.96 11.22
C SER A 261 -17.75 -15.33 9.74
N TYR A 262 -18.90 -15.10 9.11
CA TYR A 262 -19.12 -15.16 7.67
C TYR A 262 -19.80 -13.88 7.19
N TYR A 263 -19.82 -13.65 5.88
CA TYR A 263 -20.65 -12.60 5.28
C TYR A 263 -21.89 -13.21 4.63
N ASP A 264 -23.00 -12.48 4.66
CA ASP A 264 -24.29 -12.98 4.17
C ASP A 264 -24.37 -13.04 2.64
N ASP A 265 -23.46 -12.34 1.94
CA ASP A 265 -23.38 -12.27 0.47
C ASP A 265 -22.55 -13.42 -0.15
N GLU A 266 -21.92 -14.28 0.67
CA GLU A 266 -21.16 -15.46 0.22
C GLU A 266 -21.86 -16.75 0.71
N GLU A 267 -22.88 -17.21 -0.02
CA GLU A 267 -23.73 -18.34 0.39
C GLU A 267 -22.98 -19.65 0.66
N ASP A 268 -21.97 -19.97 -0.14
CA ASP A 268 -21.22 -21.22 0.00
C ASP A 268 -20.31 -21.17 1.23
N ASP A 269 -19.60 -20.06 1.43
CA ASP A 269 -18.77 -19.83 2.62
C ASP A 269 -19.62 -19.79 3.90
N MET A 270 -20.83 -19.20 3.83
CA MET A 270 -21.81 -19.23 4.93
C MET A 270 -22.13 -20.67 5.35
N LYS A 271 -22.51 -21.53 4.40
CA LYS A 271 -22.88 -22.93 4.69
C LYS A 271 -21.70 -23.68 5.30
N ASP A 272 -20.52 -23.55 4.71
CA ASP A 272 -19.29 -24.17 5.20
C ASP A 272 -18.92 -23.72 6.63
N VAL A 273 -19.06 -22.42 6.92
CA VAL A 273 -18.79 -21.86 8.25
C VAL A 273 -19.84 -22.31 9.27
N GLN A 274 -21.12 -22.37 8.90
CA GLN A 274 -22.18 -22.83 9.80
C GLN A 274 -22.02 -24.31 10.15
N GLU A 275 -21.73 -25.17 9.17
CA GLU A 275 -21.42 -26.58 9.39
C GLU A 275 -20.18 -26.74 10.27
N GLY A 276 -19.13 -25.99 9.96
CA GLY A 276 -17.91 -25.95 10.74
C GLY A 276 -18.12 -25.55 12.20
N ASN A 277 -18.90 -24.50 12.44
CA ASN A 277 -19.23 -24.00 13.78
C ASN A 277 -20.06 -25.02 14.58
N LYS A 278 -20.94 -25.79 13.93
CA LYS A 278 -21.67 -26.89 14.59
C LYS A 278 -20.72 -27.97 15.10
N LEU A 279 -19.74 -28.37 14.27
CA LEU A 279 -18.75 -29.39 14.63
C LEU A 279 -17.84 -28.93 15.77
N ILE A 280 -17.38 -27.68 15.71
CA ILE A 280 -16.48 -27.12 16.72
C ILE A 280 -17.14 -27.03 18.11
N LYS A 281 -18.42 -26.61 18.15
CA LYS A 281 -19.20 -26.51 19.39
C LYS A 281 -19.62 -27.86 19.96
N SER A 282 -19.52 -28.93 19.18
CA SER A 282 -19.86 -30.26 19.69
C SER A 282 -18.83 -30.73 20.72
N ASP A 283 -19.32 -31.28 21.83
CA ASP A 283 -18.50 -31.93 22.87
C ASP A 283 -18.32 -33.44 22.61
N SER A 284 -19.01 -33.97 21.60
CA SER A 284 -19.00 -35.39 21.25
C SER A 284 -17.66 -35.81 20.63
N ASN A 285 -16.96 -36.72 21.31
CA ASN A 285 -15.67 -37.27 20.88
C ASN A 285 -15.82 -38.55 20.01
N GLY A 286 -16.79 -38.57 19.10
CA GLY A 286 -17.03 -39.70 18.20
C GLY A 286 -15.99 -39.80 17.07
N GLN A 287 -15.81 -40.98 16.50
CA GLN A 287 -14.93 -41.14 15.33
C GLN A 287 -15.42 -40.31 14.14
N ASP A 288 -16.73 -40.24 13.94
CA ASP A 288 -17.35 -39.48 12.84
C ASP A 288 -17.12 -37.97 12.98
N THR A 289 -17.18 -37.44 14.21
CA THR A 289 -16.94 -36.01 14.45
C THR A 289 -15.48 -35.65 14.21
N ARG A 290 -14.55 -36.50 14.61
CA ARG A 290 -13.11 -36.34 14.29
C ARG A 290 -12.86 -36.39 12.78
N LEU A 291 -13.46 -37.33 12.06
CA LEU A 291 -13.32 -37.43 10.60
C LEU A 291 -13.92 -36.22 9.86
N ALA A 292 -15.04 -35.68 10.35
CA ALA A 292 -15.63 -34.45 9.82
C ALA A 292 -14.72 -33.23 10.07
N LEU A 293 -14.19 -33.08 11.29
CA LEU A 293 -13.22 -32.03 11.63
C LEU A 293 -11.95 -32.12 10.77
N ILE A 294 -11.40 -33.32 10.56
CA ILE A 294 -10.25 -33.55 9.66
C ILE A 294 -10.60 -33.15 8.23
N SER A 295 -11.80 -33.47 7.75
CA SER A 295 -12.22 -33.09 6.40
C SER A 295 -12.31 -31.57 6.23
N HIS A 296 -12.85 -30.83 7.20
CA HIS A 296 -12.85 -29.36 7.20
C HIS A 296 -11.43 -28.79 7.29
N TYR A 297 -10.59 -29.32 8.18
CA TYR A 297 -9.19 -28.91 8.30
C TYR A 297 -8.45 -29.07 6.97
N ASN A 298 -8.60 -30.22 6.32
CA ASN A 298 -7.97 -30.51 5.03
C ASN A 298 -8.45 -29.60 3.90
N LYS A 299 -9.74 -29.22 3.89
CA LYS A 299 -10.27 -28.22 2.95
C LYS A 299 -9.57 -26.87 3.17
N LEU A 300 -9.50 -26.42 4.42
CA LEU A 300 -8.81 -25.16 4.78
C LEU A 300 -7.31 -25.19 4.44
N VAL A 301 -6.63 -26.34 4.57
CA VAL A 301 -5.22 -26.48 4.17
C VAL A 301 -5.07 -26.28 2.67
N LYS A 302 -5.94 -26.91 1.86
CA LYS A 302 -5.94 -26.73 0.39
C LYS A 302 -6.19 -25.27 0.02
N ASP A 303 -7.15 -24.63 0.67
CA ASP A 303 -7.47 -23.22 0.43
C ASP A 303 -6.29 -22.33 0.82
N PHE A 304 -5.67 -22.55 1.99
CA PHE A 304 -4.50 -21.80 2.45
C PHE A 304 -3.30 -21.92 1.49
N ASN A 305 -3.03 -23.13 1.01
CA ASN A 305 -1.93 -23.41 0.08
C ASN A 305 -2.21 -22.86 -1.33
N SER A 306 -3.48 -22.70 -1.72
CA SER A 306 -3.87 -22.14 -3.02
C SER A 306 -3.70 -20.61 -3.10
N ILE A 307 -3.68 -19.92 -1.96
CA ILE A 307 -3.63 -18.45 -1.92
C ILE A 307 -2.21 -17.96 -2.10
N ASP A 308 -2.00 -17.34 -3.26
CA ASP A 308 -0.81 -16.56 -3.58
C ASP A 308 -1.09 -15.05 -3.45
N VAL A 309 -0.32 -14.37 -2.61
CA VAL A 309 -0.47 -12.94 -2.32
C VAL A 309 0.32 -12.06 -3.30
N SER A 310 1.20 -12.65 -4.13
CA SER A 310 2.06 -11.91 -5.03
C SER A 310 1.29 -11.10 -6.08
N VAL A 311 1.78 -9.88 -6.35
CA VAL A 311 1.25 -8.97 -7.37
C VAL A 311 1.88 -9.24 -8.73
N GLU A 312 3.11 -9.76 -8.74
CA GLU A 312 3.94 -9.99 -9.93
C GLU A 312 3.28 -10.95 -10.92
N LYS A 313 2.44 -11.88 -10.44
CA LYS A 313 1.65 -12.78 -11.30
C LYS A 313 0.73 -12.04 -12.28
N TYR A 314 0.36 -10.80 -11.97
CA TYR A 314 -0.46 -9.95 -12.83
C TYR A 314 0.35 -8.96 -13.68
N ALA A 315 1.69 -8.97 -13.65
CA ALA A 315 2.52 -8.00 -14.36
C ALA A 315 2.23 -7.95 -15.88
N LYS A 316 1.94 -9.11 -16.48
CA LYS A 316 1.64 -9.25 -17.93
C LYS A 316 0.14 -9.17 -18.26
N SER A 317 -0.71 -8.86 -17.29
CA SER A 317 -2.15 -8.76 -17.53
C SER A 317 -2.50 -7.50 -18.34
N PRO A 318 -3.51 -7.57 -19.24
CA PRO A 318 -3.90 -6.43 -20.05
C PRO A 318 -4.56 -5.32 -19.23
N ILE A 319 -4.63 -4.12 -19.80
CA ILE A 319 -5.45 -3.02 -19.25
C ILE A 319 -6.91 -3.36 -19.52
N LEU A 320 -7.72 -3.43 -18.45
CA LEU A 320 -9.15 -3.67 -18.54
C LEU A 320 -9.93 -2.35 -18.75
N PRO A 321 -11.14 -2.41 -19.36
CA PRO A 321 -12.00 -1.23 -19.54
C PRO A 321 -12.30 -0.48 -18.24
N GLU A 322 -12.38 -1.19 -17.11
CA GLU A 322 -12.61 -0.64 -15.78
C GLU A 322 -11.48 0.31 -15.36
N HIS A 323 -10.22 -0.05 -15.66
CA HIS A 323 -9.07 0.82 -15.38
C HIS A 323 -9.15 2.13 -16.17
N ILE A 324 -9.60 2.07 -17.43
CA ILE A 324 -9.75 3.25 -18.29
C ILE A 324 -10.87 4.15 -17.76
N ARG A 325 -12.00 3.57 -17.32
CA ARG A 325 -13.11 4.35 -16.74
C ARG A 325 -12.69 5.09 -15.47
N GLU A 326 -12.01 4.40 -14.56
CA GLU A 326 -11.48 5.06 -13.35
C GLU A 326 -10.36 6.05 -13.65
N ALA A 327 -9.50 5.77 -14.63
CA ALA A 327 -8.48 6.72 -15.07
C ALA A 327 -9.11 8.00 -15.60
N TRP A 328 -10.16 7.90 -16.40
CA TRP A 328 -10.91 9.05 -16.88
C TRP A 328 -11.58 9.83 -15.75
N ARG A 329 -12.20 9.12 -14.79
CA ARG A 329 -12.75 9.74 -13.57
C ARG A 329 -11.68 10.51 -12.78
N LEU A 330 -10.50 9.93 -12.61
CA LEU A 330 -9.37 10.58 -11.93
C LEU A 330 -8.82 11.77 -12.73
N HIS A 331 -8.69 11.63 -14.05
CA HIS A 331 -8.26 12.71 -14.95
C HIS A 331 -9.20 13.91 -14.84
N GLN A 332 -10.51 13.67 -14.83
CA GLN A 332 -11.50 14.72 -14.58
C GLN A 332 -11.30 15.36 -13.22
N ILE A 333 -11.19 14.60 -12.14
CA ILE A 333 -10.98 15.15 -10.78
C ILE A 333 -9.70 15.99 -10.70
N GLN A 334 -8.62 15.57 -11.36
CA GLN A 334 -7.36 16.30 -11.40
C GLN A 334 -7.44 17.58 -12.25
N THR A 335 -8.17 17.52 -13.36
CA THR A 335 -8.37 18.65 -14.28
C THR A 335 -9.43 19.64 -13.76
N ASP A 336 -10.42 19.15 -13.01
CA ASP A 336 -11.51 19.90 -12.37
C ASP A 336 -11.06 20.68 -11.12
N GLY A 337 -9.76 20.97 -10.98
CA GLY A 337 -9.25 22.09 -10.18
C GLY A 337 -9.71 23.48 -10.65
N LEU A 338 -10.64 23.55 -11.61
CA LEU A 338 -11.40 24.74 -12.03
C LEU A 338 -12.53 25.01 -11.02
N PRO A 339 -12.82 26.28 -10.67
CA PRO A 339 -13.69 26.61 -9.54
C PRO A 339 -15.11 26.06 -9.69
N TYR A 340 -15.72 25.79 -8.53
CA TYR A 340 -17.05 25.19 -8.30
C TYR A 340 -18.15 25.71 -9.24
N THR A 341 -19.17 24.89 -9.47
CA THR A 341 -20.36 25.13 -10.31
C THR A 341 -21.09 26.47 -10.09
N GLN A 342 -20.85 27.18 -8.99
CA GLN A 342 -21.32 28.55 -8.76
C GLN A 342 -20.85 29.54 -9.84
N TRP A 343 -19.74 29.28 -10.52
CA TRP A 343 -19.23 30.14 -11.60
C TRP A 343 -19.77 29.77 -12.99
N ARG A 344 -20.58 28.70 -13.10
CA ARG A 344 -21.15 28.22 -14.37
C ARG A 344 -22.61 28.63 -14.60
N THR A 345 -23.26 29.27 -13.63
CA THR A 345 -24.68 29.67 -13.74
C THR A 345 -24.94 31.18 -13.62
N GLN A 346 -23.91 32.03 -13.52
CA GLN A 346 -24.13 33.48 -13.67
C GLN A 346 -24.07 33.91 -15.15
N GLY A 347 -25.03 33.37 -15.90
CA GLY A 347 -25.43 33.80 -17.23
C GLY A 347 -26.66 34.71 -17.20
N GLU A 348 -26.84 35.49 -16.12
CA GLU A 348 -27.66 36.70 -16.17
C GLU A 348 -26.75 37.92 -15.92
N GLY A 349 -26.25 38.49 -17.01
CA GLY A 349 -26.40 39.93 -17.23
C GLY A 349 -25.32 40.90 -16.80
N ASN A 350 -24.24 40.53 -16.10
CA ASN A 350 -23.32 41.57 -15.57
C ASN A 350 -21.88 41.36 -16.05
N GLY A 351 -21.60 41.76 -17.30
CA GLY A 351 -20.28 41.71 -17.94
C GLY A 351 -19.22 42.59 -17.26
N CYS A 352 -18.72 42.18 -16.09
CA CYS A 352 -17.59 42.80 -15.42
C CYS A 352 -16.55 41.74 -15.01
N MET A 353 -15.80 41.24 -16.00
CA MET A 353 -14.56 40.48 -15.76
C MET A 353 -13.36 41.07 -16.53
N PHE A 354 -13.49 42.29 -17.05
CA PHE A 354 -12.36 43.10 -17.50
C PHE A 354 -12.58 44.57 -17.13
N ARG A 355 -12.17 44.94 -15.92
CA ARG A 355 -11.72 46.28 -15.55
C ARG A 355 -10.59 46.17 -14.55
#